data_AF-F9G620-F1
#
_entry.id   AF-F9G620-F1
#
_cell.length_a   1.000
_cell.length_b   1.000
_cell.length_c   1.000
_cell.angle_alpha   90.00
_cell.angle_beta   90.00
_cell.angle_gamma   90.00
#
_symmetry.space_group_name_H-M   'P 1'
#
loop_
_entity.id
_entity.type
_entity.pdbx_description
1 polymer ?
#
loop_
_entity_poly.entity_id
_entity_poly.type
_entity_poly.pdbx_seq_one_letter_code
_entity_poly.pdbx_strand_id
1 'polypeptide(L)'
;MLLLDYQNVLIQSVLTERFSGLYVRAPPASIDQTVSDFDGVTFHISTPESKTQILLSIQIRCFPDLVKYGAEEVLQREYGDYMTSVEPGFDFSVLVDLENLPESKEERNELALKFALLKRNAMAAPFEQAYKEHYALKEEASKFTSEEAPQGVREGGEVKAIHYREEEAIYVKASHDRVTVIFSTVFREETDRVFGKVFIQEFVDARRRAIQNAPQVLFRNDAPLELQGVPGVQDTGSGDIGYVTFVLFPRHLTPQRMTEVISHIQTFRDYFHYHIKASKAYIHSRMRKRTADFLQVLRRARPENEEKERKTASGRTFKIGRKDDPGVATTMIWPFGSRDADKEKEQKLKEEAKRQHVSWTDSINRIRSAPVDAAREWAPVVLFPLAGMAALQIYANYVRRIPGSAYVRPNFFRNRSIFGRVTSVGDGDNFHLFHTPGGRLLGWGWLRKVPEARKELKDRTISIRIAGVDAPECAHFGRPAQPFSAEALAWLRNYISKRNVRAYVYRRDQYDRIVATVYTRRWLFRKDVGLEMIKAGMATTYEAKQGAEFGGRQKIYERAEAKAKQKRKGMWSGKSKDFESPRAYKTKWAGVNQEKTGT
;
A
#
# COMPACT_ATOMS: atom_id res chain seq x y z
N MET A 1 -3.36 -17.40 -2.96
CA MET A 1 -2.65 -17.04 -4.19
C MET A 1 -2.95 -15.58 -4.51
N LEU A 2 -1.92 -14.74 -4.69
CA LEU A 2 -2.09 -13.29 -4.95
C LEU A 2 -1.98 -12.98 -6.45
N LEU A 3 -0.90 -13.37 -7.11
CA LEU A 3 -0.80 -13.34 -8.57
C LEU A 3 -1.39 -14.62 -9.15
N LEU A 4 -1.99 -14.54 -10.34
CA LEU A 4 -2.43 -15.74 -11.06
C LEU A 4 -1.23 -16.38 -11.75
N ASP A 5 -1.24 -17.71 -11.84
CA ASP A 5 -0.25 -18.45 -12.63
C ASP A 5 -0.46 -18.17 -14.12
N TYR A 6 0.62 -18.17 -14.91
CA TYR A 6 0.56 -17.90 -16.35
C TYR A 6 0.26 -19.14 -17.18
N GLN A 7 0.62 -20.30 -16.64
CA GLN A 7 0.48 -21.60 -17.27
C GLN A 7 -0.82 -22.29 -16.85
N ASN A 8 -1.37 -23.11 -17.74
CA ASN A 8 -2.47 -23.98 -17.38
C ASN A 8 -1.96 -25.16 -16.53
N VAL A 9 -2.25 -25.12 -15.23
CA VAL A 9 -1.77 -26.11 -14.25
C VAL A 9 -2.24 -27.52 -14.58
N LEU A 10 -3.44 -27.68 -15.13
CA LEU A 10 -3.97 -29.00 -15.48
C LEU A 10 -3.19 -29.60 -16.65
N ILE A 11 -2.99 -28.84 -17.74
CA ILE A 11 -2.19 -29.27 -18.89
C ILE A 11 -0.77 -29.63 -18.42
N GLN A 12 -0.14 -28.78 -17.62
CA GLN A 12 1.19 -29.04 -17.07
C GLN A 12 1.23 -30.35 -16.28
N SER A 13 0.25 -30.59 -15.39
CA SER A 13 0.21 -31.80 -14.58
C SER A 13 0.00 -33.06 -15.42
N VAL A 14 -0.91 -33.02 -16.40
CA VAL A 14 -1.21 -34.16 -17.27
C VAL A 14 0.01 -34.51 -18.12
N LEU A 15 0.66 -33.52 -18.73
CA LEU A 15 1.85 -33.74 -19.55
C LEU A 15 3.03 -34.23 -18.71
N THR A 16 3.26 -33.64 -17.53
CA THR A 16 4.36 -34.06 -16.64
C THR A 16 4.17 -35.51 -16.18
N GLU A 17 2.95 -35.89 -15.81
CA GLU A 17 2.62 -37.27 -15.44
C GLU A 17 2.91 -38.22 -16.61
N ARG A 18 2.47 -37.88 -17.83
CA ARG A 18 2.66 -38.72 -19.02
C ARG A 18 4.12 -38.82 -19.46
N PHE A 19 4.88 -37.73 -19.42
CA PHE A 19 6.32 -37.73 -19.73
C PHE A 19 7.15 -38.51 -18.70
N SER A 20 6.67 -38.63 -17.46
CA SER A 20 7.31 -39.46 -16.44
C SER A 20 7.02 -40.96 -16.63
N GLY A 21 5.86 -41.30 -17.21
CA GLY A 21 5.41 -42.68 -17.43
C GLY A 21 6.38 -43.53 -18.25
N LEU A 22 7.11 -42.92 -19.19
CA LEU A 22 8.12 -43.59 -20.03
C LEU A 22 9.24 -44.24 -19.20
N TYR A 23 9.69 -43.59 -18.11
CA TYR A 23 10.77 -44.09 -17.26
C TYR A 23 10.30 -45.06 -16.19
N VAL A 24 9.04 -44.91 -15.76
CA VAL A 24 8.39 -45.83 -14.81
C VAL A 24 7.90 -47.11 -15.52
N ARG A 25 8.09 -47.23 -16.85
CA ARG A 25 7.56 -48.30 -17.71
C ARG A 25 6.04 -48.48 -17.55
N ALA A 26 5.32 -47.39 -17.33
CA ALA A 26 3.87 -47.41 -17.33
C ALA A 26 3.37 -47.52 -18.79
N PRO A 27 2.40 -48.40 -19.09
CA PRO A 27 1.86 -48.49 -20.45
C PRO A 27 1.16 -47.17 -20.83
N PRO A 28 1.29 -46.72 -22.10
CA PRO A 28 0.60 -45.52 -22.57
C PRO A 28 -0.92 -45.66 -22.43
N ALA A 29 -1.56 -44.64 -21.84
CA ALA A 29 -2.99 -44.59 -21.63
C ALA A 29 -3.64 -43.64 -22.63
N SER A 30 -4.82 -44.01 -23.16
CA SER A 30 -5.61 -43.12 -24.01
C SER A 30 -6.11 -41.92 -23.20
N ILE A 31 -6.07 -40.74 -23.80
CA ILE A 31 -6.54 -39.49 -23.20
C ILE A 31 -7.54 -38.88 -24.17
N ASP A 32 -8.63 -38.37 -23.62
CA ASP A 32 -9.61 -37.56 -24.33
C ASP A 32 -10.26 -36.64 -23.28
N GLN A 33 -9.79 -35.40 -23.21
CA GLN A 33 -10.19 -34.43 -22.21
C GLN A 33 -10.30 -33.03 -22.82
N THR A 34 -11.42 -32.38 -22.56
CA THR A 34 -11.61 -30.95 -22.85
C THR A 34 -11.40 -30.13 -21.58
N VAL A 35 -10.56 -29.10 -21.66
CA VAL A 35 -10.19 -28.22 -20.55
C VAL A 35 -10.56 -26.79 -20.90
N SER A 36 -11.19 -26.06 -19.98
CA SER A 36 -11.46 -24.64 -20.16
C SER A 36 -10.42 -23.80 -19.43
N ASP A 37 -10.14 -22.62 -19.98
CA ASP A 37 -9.28 -21.60 -19.39
C ASP A 37 -10.01 -20.25 -19.39
N PHE A 38 -9.39 -19.21 -18.83
CA PHE A 38 -9.95 -17.86 -18.85
C PHE A 38 -10.17 -17.35 -20.28
N ASP A 39 -10.98 -16.30 -20.42
CA ASP A 39 -11.35 -15.69 -21.71
C ASP A 39 -12.11 -16.59 -22.69
N GLY A 40 -12.68 -17.70 -22.20
CA GLY A 40 -13.43 -18.62 -23.06
C GLY A 40 -12.54 -19.45 -23.97
N VAL A 41 -11.25 -19.58 -23.61
CA VAL A 41 -10.32 -20.48 -24.30
C VAL A 41 -10.64 -21.91 -23.92
N THR A 42 -10.65 -22.78 -24.93
CA THR A 42 -10.87 -24.21 -24.76
C THR A 42 -9.67 -24.96 -25.28
N PHE A 43 -9.19 -25.92 -24.49
CA PHE A 43 -8.14 -26.85 -24.86
C PHE A 43 -8.73 -28.23 -25.02
N HIS A 44 -8.18 -29.00 -25.94
CA HIS A 44 -8.50 -30.40 -26.12
C HIS A 44 -7.20 -31.21 -26.10
N ILE A 45 -7.13 -32.17 -25.19
CA ILE A 45 -6.00 -33.08 -25.03
C ILE A 45 -6.50 -34.47 -25.40
N SER A 46 -6.02 -35.00 -26.51
CA SER A 46 -6.48 -36.27 -27.03
C SER A 46 -5.34 -37.16 -27.54
N THR A 47 -5.60 -38.45 -27.68
CA THR A 47 -4.71 -39.42 -28.33
C THR A 47 -5.46 -40.03 -29.53
N PRO A 48 -5.48 -39.35 -30.70
CA PRO A 48 -6.39 -39.68 -31.80
C PRO A 48 -6.03 -40.98 -32.52
N GLU A 49 -4.76 -41.17 -32.90
CA GLU A 49 -4.29 -42.33 -33.68
C GLU A 49 -3.57 -43.36 -32.81
N SER A 50 -2.63 -42.90 -31.99
CA SER A 50 -1.80 -43.74 -31.12
C SER A 50 -1.88 -43.28 -29.67
N LYS A 51 -1.81 -44.23 -28.73
CA LYS A 51 -1.66 -43.94 -27.29
C LYS A 51 -0.30 -43.30 -26.95
N THR A 52 0.67 -43.38 -27.85
CA THR A 52 1.99 -42.75 -27.71
C THR A 52 2.01 -41.30 -28.17
N GLN A 53 1.04 -40.87 -28.98
CA GLN A 53 0.97 -39.52 -29.52
C GLN A 53 -0.11 -38.72 -28.80
N ILE A 54 0.29 -37.61 -28.18
CA ILE A 54 -0.61 -36.69 -27.50
C ILE A 54 -0.82 -35.48 -28.41
N LEU A 55 -2.06 -35.28 -28.84
CA LEU A 55 -2.52 -34.09 -29.53
C LEU A 55 -3.03 -33.08 -28.51
N LEU A 56 -2.51 -31.86 -28.56
CA LEU A 56 -2.98 -30.72 -27.79
C LEU A 56 -3.48 -29.64 -28.75
N SER A 57 -4.78 -29.43 -28.76
CA SER A 57 -5.44 -28.41 -29.57
C SER A 57 -5.95 -27.27 -28.69
N ILE A 58 -5.93 -26.05 -29.22
CA ILE A 58 -6.42 -24.84 -28.56
C ILE A 58 -7.39 -24.10 -29.47
N GLN A 59 -8.49 -23.64 -28.88
CA GLN A 59 -9.47 -22.77 -29.49
C GLN A 59 -9.47 -21.42 -28.76
N ILE A 60 -9.20 -20.36 -29.49
CA ILE A 60 -9.18 -18.97 -29.01
C ILE A 60 -10.10 -18.14 -29.90
N ARG A 61 -11.14 -17.53 -29.32
CA ARG A 61 -12.09 -16.69 -30.07
C ARG A 61 -11.41 -15.61 -30.92
N CYS A 62 -10.39 -14.94 -30.39
CA CYS A 62 -9.66 -13.88 -31.08
C CYS A 62 -8.48 -14.38 -31.92
N PHE A 63 -8.38 -15.68 -32.23
CA PHE A 63 -7.27 -16.20 -33.03
C PHE A 63 -7.07 -15.49 -34.37
N PRO A 64 -8.13 -15.13 -35.14
CA PRO A 64 -7.97 -14.36 -36.39
C PRO A 64 -7.30 -12.99 -36.17
N ASP A 65 -7.64 -12.31 -35.06
CA ASP A 65 -6.99 -11.05 -34.68
C ASP A 65 -5.51 -11.28 -34.37
N LEU A 66 -5.19 -12.37 -33.65
CA LEU A 66 -3.82 -12.73 -33.29
C LEU A 66 -2.96 -13.04 -34.53
N VAL A 67 -3.52 -13.77 -35.51
CA VAL A 67 -2.83 -14.07 -36.78
C VAL A 67 -2.50 -12.79 -37.54
N LYS A 68 -3.42 -11.80 -37.58
CA LYS A 68 -3.16 -10.47 -38.19
C LYS A 68 -1.92 -9.79 -37.59
N TYR A 69 -1.62 -10.04 -36.32
CA TYR A 69 -0.50 -9.44 -35.60
C TYR A 69 0.71 -10.39 -35.42
N GLY A 70 0.83 -11.43 -36.25
CA GLY A 70 2.01 -12.29 -36.32
C GLY A 70 2.06 -13.44 -35.31
N ALA A 71 0.90 -13.93 -34.85
CA ALA A 71 0.86 -15.10 -33.96
C ALA A 71 1.46 -16.37 -34.58
N GLU A 72 1.32 -16.57 -35.90
CA GLU A 72 1.91 -17.71 -36.60
C GLU A 72 3.44 -17.72 -36.47
N GLU A 73 4.10 -16.56 -36.59
CA GLU A 73 5.57 -16.46 -36.44
C GLU A 73 6.02 -16.84 -35.02
N VAL A 74 5.28 -16.40 -34.00
CA VAL A 74 5.58 -16.71 -32.61
C VAL A 74 5.33 -18.19 -32.32
N LEU A 75 4.20 -18.73 -32.80
CA LEU A 75 3.88 -20.14 -32.61
C LEU A 75 4.83 -21.06 -33.37
N GLN A 76 5.27 -20.68 -34.57
CA GLN A 76 6.29 -21.41 -35.33
C GLN A 76 7.65 -21.36 -34.63
N ARG A 77 8.05 -20.20 -34.09
CA ARG A 77 9.29 -20.04 -33.31
C ARG A 77 9.31 -20.93 -32.08
N GLU A 78 8.19 -20.98 -31.35
CA GLU A 78 8.12 -21.74 -30.11
C GLU A 78 7.85 -23.22 -30.36
N TYR A 79 6.94 -23.60 -31.25
CA TYR A 79 6.41 -24.97 -31.35
C TYR A 79 6.70 -25.66 -32.68
N GLY A 80 7.51 -25.07 -33.57
CA GLY A 80 7.70 -25.56 -34.95
C GLY A 80 7.94 -27.07 -35.10
N ASP A 81 8.74 -27.67 -34.22
CA ASP A 81 9.06 -29.11 -34.24
C ASP A 81 7.87 -30.01 -33.86
N TYR A 82 6.85 -29.45 -33.22
CA TYR A 82 5.67 -30.14 -32.68
C TYR A 82 4.38 -29.73 -33.39
N MET A 83 4.43 -28.86 -34.40
CA MET A 83 3.25 -28.41 -35.12
C MET A 83 2.69 -29.53 -36.01
N THR A 84 1.36 -29.64 -36.03
CA THR A 84 0.65 -30.63 -36.87
C THR A 84 -0.55 -29.96 -37.56
N SER A 85 -1.28 -30.71 -38.38
CA SER A 85 -2.54 -30.25 -38.96
C SER A 85 -3.54 -29.92 -37.84
N VAL A 86 -4.18 -28.76 -37.97
CA VAL A 86 -5.14 -28.26 -36.98
C VAL A 86 -6.34 -29.21 -36.88
N GLU A 87 -6.71 -29.55 -35.66
CA GLU A 87 -7.89 -30.37 -35.36
C GLU A 87 -9.19 -29.63 -35.76
N PRO A 88 -10.17 -30.30 -36.40
CA PRO A 88 -11.42 -29.65 -36.77
C PRO A 88 -12.13 -28.99 -35.58
N GLY A 89 -12.43 -27.69 -35.69
CA GLY A 89 -13.08 -26.92 -34.63
C GLY A 89 -12.13 -26.20 -33.67
N PHE A 90 -10.82 -26.39 -33.83
CA PHE A 90 -9.76 -25.69 -33.10
C PHE A 90 -8.98 -24.76 -34.03
N ASP A 91 -8.19 -23.86 -33.44
CA ASP A 91 -7.44 -22.85 -34.18
C ASP A 91 -5.97 -23.23 -34.36
N PHE A 92 -5.40 -23.96 -33.40
CA PHE A 92 -4.01 -24.41 -33.42
C PHE A 92 -3.85 -25.75 -32.71
N SER A 93 -2.99 -26.62 -33.25
CA SER A 93 -2.75 -27.97 -32.70
C SER A 93 -1.26 -28.31 -32.70
N VAL A 94 -0.82 -28.92 -31.61
CA VAL A 94 0.54 -29.46 -31.47
C VAL A 94 0.48 -30.94 -31.11
N LEU A 95 1.36 -31.73 -31.70
CA LEU A 95 1.47 -33.17 -31.48
C LEU A 95 2.81 -33.48 -30.81
N VAL A 96 2.73 -34.20 -29.71
CA VAL A 96 3.91 -34.65 -28.95
C VAL A 96 3.95 -36.16 -28.96
N ASP A 97 5.06 -36.71 -29.44
CA ASP A 97 5.32 -38.14 -29.36
C ASP A 97 6.03 -38.49 -28.05
N LEU A 98 5.48 -39.44 -27.30
CA LEU A 98 6.07 -39.95 -26.06
C LEU A 98 7.35 -40.75 -26.31
N GLU A 99 7.57 -41.25 -27.53
CA GLU A 99 8.78 -42.00 -27.89
C GLU A 99 9.98 -41.08 -28.15
N ASN A 100 9.72 -39.84 -28.59
CA ASN A 100 10.74 -38.85 -28.94
C ASN A 100 10.78 -37.71 -27.92
N LEU A 101 11.06 -38.04 -26.66
CA LEU A 101 11.18 -37.07 -25.57
C LEU A 101 12.65 -36.81 -25.18
N PRO A 102 12.97 -35.61 -24.65
CA PRO A 102 14.29 -35.32 -24.10
C PRO A 102 14.68 -36.27 -22.95
N GLU A 103 15.95 -36.64 -22.87
CA GLU A 103 16.44 -37.58 -21.85
C GLU A 103 16.40 -36.98 -20.43
N SER A 104 16.73 -35.69 -20.31
CA SER A 104 16.77 -35.00 -19.02
C SER A 104 15.37 -34.81 -18.44
N LYS A 105 15.22 -35.02 -17.13
CA LYS A 105 13.97 -34.73 -16.42
C LYS A 105 13.66 -33.24 -16.41
N GLU A 106 14.68 -32.39 -16.36
CA GLU A 106 14.52 -30.93 -16.31
C GLU A 106 13.98 -30.43 -17.65
N GLU A 107 14.57 -30.85 -18.76
CA GLU A 107 14.13 -30.50 -20.12
C GLU A 107 12.70 -30.97 -20.40
N ARG A 108 12.29 -32.15 -19.91
CA ARG A 108 10.89 -32.61 -20.02
C ARG A 108 9.91 -31.74 -19.25
N ASN A 109 10.28 -31.29 -18.06
CA ASN A 109 9.43 -30.38 -17.29
C ASN A 109 9.33 -29.00 -17.94
N GLU A 110 10.41 -28.51 -18.53
CA GLU A 110 10.41 -27.27 -19.31
C GLU A 110 9.53 -27.41 -20.57
N LEU A 111 9.60 -28.55 -21.26
CA LEU A 111 8.73 -28.85 -22.40
C LEU A 111 7.26 -28.89 -21.99
N ALA A 112 6.92 -29.55 -20.88
CA ALA A 112 5.56 -29.56 -20.34
C ALA A 112 5.06 -28.15 -19.98
N LEU A 113 5.92 -27.33 -19.37
CA LEU A 113 5.61 -25.93 -19.06
C LEU A 113 5.40 -25.11 -20.35
N LYS A 114 6.21 -25.35 -21.38
CA LYS A 114 6.11 -24.69 -22.69
C LYS A 114 4.75 -24.95 -23.33
N PHE A 115 4.25 -26.19 -23.30
CA PHE A 115 2.89 -26.50 -23.76
C PHE A 115 1.80 -25.90 -22.87
N ALA A 116 2.00 -25.88 -21.55
CA ALA A 116 1.05 -25.24 -20.64
C ALA A 116 0.96 -23.70 -20.81
N LEU A 117 1.95 -23.08 -21.45
CA LEU A 117 1.98 -21.64 -21.78
C LEU A 117 1.43 -21.31 -23.18
N LEU A 118 0.78 -22.26 -23.86
CA LEU A 118 0.32 -22.10 -25.25
C LEU A 118 -0.59 -20.87 -25.45
N LYS A 119 -1.60 -20.68 -24.58
CA LYS A 119 -2.46 -19.48 -24.60
C LYS A 119 -1.64 -18.20 -24.45
N ARG A 120 -0.67 -18.19 -23.54
CA ARG A 120 0.20 -17.04 -23.27
C ARG A 120 1.05 -16.70 -24.49
N ASN A 121 1.63 -17.70 -25.13
CA ASN A 121 2.50 -17.50 -26.29
C ASN A 121 1.71 -17.01 -27.52
N ALA A 122 0.52 -17.55 -27.78
CA ALA A 122 -0.35 -17.06 -28.85
C ALA A 122 -0.74 -15.58 -28.64
N MET A 123 -1.15 -15.22 -27.42
CA MET A 123 -1.57 -13.87 -27.05
C MET A 123 -0.41 -12.87 -26.92
N ALA A 124 0.85 -13.33 -26.89
CA ALA A 124 2.02 -12.47 -26.77
C ALA A 124 2.35 -11.72 -28.07
N ALA A 125 1.97 -12.27 -29.23
CA ALA A 125 2.38 -11.75 -30.54
C ALA A 125 2.03 -10.27 -30.79
N PRO A 126 0.80 -9.78 -30.50
CA PRO A 126 0.48 -8.37 -30.68
C PRO A 126 1.32 -7.44 -29.80
N PHE A 127 1.70 -7.89 -28.60
CA PHE A 127 2.56 -7.13 -27.68
C PHE A 127 4.01 -7.11 -28.17
N GLU A 128 4.55 -8.26 -28.60
CA GLU A 128 5.90 -8.33 -29.19
C GLU A 128 6.00 -7.42 -30.42
N GLN A 129 4.99 -7.43 -31.29
CA GLN A 129 4.96 -6.57 -32.47
C GLN A 129 4.90 -5.08 -32.10
N ALA A 130 4.06 -4.71 -31.13
CA ALA A 130 4.00 -3.32 -30.63
C ALA A 130 5.32 -2.87 -29.98
N TYR A 131 6.06 -3.77 -29.34
CA TYR A 131 7.38 -3.44 -28.81
C TYR A 131 8.44 -3.27 -29.89
N LYS A 132 8.45 -4.13 -30.91
CA LYS A 132 9.31 -3.96 -32.10
C LYS A 132 9.04 -2.60 -32.77
N GLU A 133 7.77 -2.26 -32.96
CA GLU A 133 7.33 -0.99 -33.52
C GLU A 133 7.75 0.21 -32.64
N HIS A 134 7.63 0.12 -31.32
CA HIS A 134 8.14 1.15 -30.40
C HIS A 134 9.63 1.42 -30.59
N TYR A 135 10.46 0.37 -30.70
CA TYR A 135 11.90 0.54 -30.90
C TYR A 135 12.22 1.17 -32.26
N ALA A 136 11.53 0.77 -33.32
CA ALA A 136 11.67 1.39 -34.64
C ALA A 136 11.28 2.89 -34.60
N LEU A 137 10.11 3.22 -34.05
CA LEU A 137 9.64 4.60 -33.90
C LEU A 137 10.55 5.44 -33.02
N LYS A 138 11.16 4.85 -31.99
CA LYS A 138 12.12 5.52 -31.12
C LYS A 138 13.43 5.85 -31.86
N GLU A 139 13.92 4.95 -32.70
CA GLU A 139 15.09 5.20 -33.54
C GLU A 139 14.80 6.29 -34.58
N GLU A 140 13.62 6.27 -35.20
CA GLU A 140 13.20 7.33 -36.12
C GLU A 140 13.05 8.68 -35.43
N ALA A 141 12.40 8.72 -34.26
CA ALA A 141 12.23 9.93 -33.46
C ALA A 141 13.57 10.53 -33.01
N SER A 142 14.61 9.71 -32.81
CA SER A 142 15.95 10.20 -32.43
C SER A 142 16.61 11.04 -33.51
N LYS A 143 16.13 10.97 -34.77
CA LYS A 143 16.63 11.75 -35.90
C LYS A 143 16.05 13.17 -35.97
N PHE A 144 14.99 13.46 -35.20
CA PHE A 144 14.26 14.72 -35.26
C PHE A 144 14.20 15.41 -33.89
N THR A 145 14.16 16.75 -33.88
CA THR A 145 13.83 17.52 -32.68
C THR A 145 12.35 17.35 -32.35
N SER A 146 11.96 17.38 -31.07
CA SER A 146 10.56 17.12 -30.62
C SER A 146 9.49 17.98 -31.32
N GLU A 147 9.87 19.16 -31.83
CA GLU A 147 9.00 20.10 -32.53
C GLU A 147 8.96 19.91 -34.07
N GLU A 148 9.83 19.08 -34.65
CA GLU A 148 9.94 18.84 -36.09
C GLU A 148 9.57 17.40 -36.50
N ALA A 149 9.20 16.55 -35.55
CA ALA A 149 8.84 15.17 -35.83
C ALA A 149 7.65 15.07 -36.82
N PRO A 150 7.76 14.23 -37.87
CA PRO A 150 6.68 13.98 -38.83
C PRO A 150 5.38 13.54 -38.13
N GLN A 151 4.23 13.88 -38.71
CA GLN A 151 2.92 13.61 -38.12
C GLN A 151 2.71 12.12 -37.78
N GLY A 152 3.23 11.19 -38.60
CA GLY A 152 3.17 9.74 -38.31
C GLY A 152 3.95 9.30 -37.08
N VAL A 153 5.11 9.91 -36.78
CA VAL A 153 5.90 9.59 -35.58
C VAL A 153 5.26 10.17 -34.31
N ARG A 154 4.50 11.27 -34.46
CA ARG A 154 3.74 11.91 -33.37
C ARG A 154 2.45 11.17 -33.02
N GLU A 155 1.72 10.71 -34.03
CA GLU A 155 0.47 9.96 -33.84
C GLU A 155 0.71 8.53 -33.34
N GLY A 156 1.91 8.00 -33.58
CA GLY A 156 2.35 6.67 -33.16
C GLY A 156 1.93 5.57 -34.14
N GLY A 157 2.15 4.34 -33.74
CA GLY A 157 1.81 3.14 -34.50
C GLY A 157 0.31 2.87 -34.62
N GLU A 158 -0.04 1.92 -35.48
CA GLU A 158 -1.42 1.43 -35.63
C GLU A 158 -1.91 0.80 -34.33
N VAL A 159 -3.17 1.08 -33.97
CA VAL A 159 -3.83 0.46 -32.82
C VAL A 159 -4.16 -0.99 -33.12
N LYS A 160 -3.57 -1.90 -32.36
CA LYS A 160 -3.86 -3.34 -32.43
C LYS A 160 -5.01 -3.65 -31.51
N ALA A 161 -6.19 -3.95 -32.08
CA ALA A 161 -7.39 -4.33 -31.35
C ALA A 161 -7.48 -5.87 -31.27
N ILE A 162 -7.67 -6.39 -30.06
CA ILE A 162 -7.77 -7.83 -29.76
C ILE A 162 -9.08 -8.07 -29.01
N HIS A 163 -10.06 -8.69 -29.68
CA HIS A 163 -11.39 -8.93 -29.12
C HIS A 163 -11.45 -10.28 -28.39
N TYR A 164 -10.76 -10.37 -27.26
CA TYR A 164 -10.63 -11.61 -26.50
C TYR A 164 -11.94 -12.10 -25.87
N ARG A 165 -12.96 -11.25 -25.75
CA ARG A 165 -14.34 -11.59 -25.31
C ARG A 165 -15.37 -10.83 -26.15
N GLU A 166 -16.65 -11.18 -26.00
CA GLU A 166 -17.76 -10.56 -26.74
C GLU A 166 -17.88 -9.05 -26.57
N GLU A 167 -17.74 -8.58 -25.33
CA GLU A 167 -17.97 -7.18 -24.95
C GLU A 167 -16.68 -6.51 -24.43
N GLU A 168 -15.55 -7.22 -24.45
CA GLU A 168 -14.28 -6.73 -23.92
C GLU A 168 -13.17 -6.86 -24.97
N ALA A 169 -12.26 -5.89 -24.98
CA ALA A 169 -11.16 -5.84 -25.94
C ALA A 169 -9.88 -5.28 -25.29
N ILE A 170 -8.73 -5.71 -25.81
CA ILE A 170 -7.42 -5.15 -25.48
C ILE A 170 -6.97 -4.35 -26.69
N TYR A 171 -6.57 -3.10 -26.46
CA TYR A 171 -5.97 -2.25 -27.46
C TYR A 171 -4.52 -1.98 -27.12
N VAL A 172 -3.61 -2.21 -28.07
CA VAL A 172 -2.19 -1.95 -27.90
C VAL A 172 -1.76 -0.91 -28.92
N LYS A 173 -1.20 0.21 -28.45
CA LYS A 173 -0.68 1.28 -29.29
C LYS A 173 0.78 1.57 -28.93
N ALA A 174 1.65 1.51 -29.93
CA ALA A 174 3.04 1.91 -29.79
C ALA A 174 3.21 3.40 -30.07
N SER A 175 4.02 4.09 -29.28
CA SER A 175 4.46 5.47 -29.51
C SER A 175 5.98 5.52 -29.39
N HIS A 176 6.62 6.60 -29.85
CA HIS A 176 8.09 6.69 -29.80
C HIS A 176 8.66 6.72 -28.37
N ASP A 177 7.89 7.21 -27.38
CA ASP A 177 8.33 7.38 -25.99
C ASP A 177 7.76 6.32 -25.03
N ARG A 178 6.68 5.62 -25.39
CA ARG A 178 5.95 4.67 -24.54
C ARG A 178 5.16 3.66 -25.37
N VAL A 179 4.72 2.58 -24.72
CA VAL A 179 3.67 1.70 -25.25
C VAL A 179 2.46 1.75 -24.33
N THR A 180 1.29 1.94 -24.92
CA THR A 180 0.02 2.08 -24.19
C THR A 180 -0.83 0.85 -24.43
N VAL A 181 -1.25 0.19 -23.35
CA VAL A 181 -2.15 -0.96 -23.37
C VAL A 181 -3.45 -0.56 -22.69
N ILE A 182 -4.57 -0.65 -23.40
CA ILE A 182 -5.89 -0.23 -22.93
C ILE A 182 -6.80 -1.45 -22.86
N PHE A 183 -7.28 -1.77 -21.67
CA PHE A 183 -8.31 -2.79 -21.45
C PHE A 183 -9.67 -2.12 -21.44
N SER A 184 -10.56 -2.56 -22.32
CA SER A 184 -11.99 -2.24 -22.27
C SER A 184 -12.70 -3.36 -21.52
N THR A 185 -13.08 -3.09 -20.26
CA THR A 185 -13.73 -4.08 -19.38
C THR A 185 -15.15 -3.67 -19.07
N VAL A 186 -16.09 -4.62 -19.06
CA VAL A 186 -17.50 -4.37 -18.74
C VAL A 186 -17.82 -4.87 -17.34
N PHE A 187 -18.41 -4.01 -16.50
CA PHE A 187 -18.90 -4.39 -15.17
C PHE A 187 -20.41 -4.57 -15.19
N ARG A 188 -20.87 -5.81 -15.32
CA ARG A 188 -22.32 -6.13 -15.30
C ARG A 188 -22.97 -5.84 -13.94
N GLU A 189 -22.25 -6.08 -12.85
CA GLU A 189 -22.72 -5.77 -11.50
C GLU A 189 -22.24 -4.38 -11.05
N GLU A 190 -23.16 -3.54 -10.59
CA GLU A 190 -22.82 -2.21 -10.06
C GLU A 190 -21.87 -2.30 -8.84
N THR A 191 -22.03 -3.33 -8.01
CA THR A 191 -21.14 -3.60 -6.88
C THR A 191 -19.70 -3.83 -7.33
N ASP A 192 -19.49 -4.63 -8.38
CA ASP A 192 -18.17 -4.90 -8.94
C ASP A 192 -17.57 -3.67 -9.63
N ARG A 193 -18.41 -2.81 -10.23
CA ARG A 193 -17.98 -1.49 -10.73
C ARG A 193 -17.42 -0.62 -9.60
N VAL A 194 -18.09 -0.58 -8.45
CA VAL A 194 -17.62 0.20 -7.27
C VAL A 194 -16.33 -0.39 -6.70
N PHE A 195 -16.25 -1.71 -6.52
CA PHE A 195 -14.99 -2.36 -6.10
C PHE A 195 -13.87 -2.08 -7.09
N GLY A 196 -14.14 -2.24 -8.39
CA GLY A 196 -13.17 -1.99 -9.45
C GLY A 196 -12.62 -0.57 -9.41
N LYS A 197 -13.49 0.43 -9.26
CA LYS A 197 -13.07 1.84 -9.11
C LYS A 197 -12.12 2.04 -7.91
N VAL A 198 -12.41 1.42 -6.76
CA VAL A 198 -11.54 1.50 -5.57
C VAL A 198 -10.19 0.82 -5.83
N PHE A 199 -10.19 -0.36 -6.45
CA PHE A 199 -8.95 -1.06 -6.80
C PHE A 199 -8.07 -0.24 -7.74
N ILE A 200 -8.62 0.29 -8.84
CA ILE A 200 -7.81 1.07 -9.78
C ILE A 200 -7.33 2.38 -9.16
N GLN A 201 -8.16 3.04 -8.33
CA GLN A 201 -7.71 4.21 -7.58
C GLN A 201 -6.49 3.88 -6.69
N GLU A 202 -6.49 2.73 -6.02
CA GLU A 202 -5.33 2.27 -5.25
C GLU A 202 -4.13 1.95 -6.15
N PHE A 203 -4.30 1.40 -7.36
CA PHE A 203 -3.20 1.24 -8.33
C PHE A 203 -2.55 2.58 -8.71
N VAL A 204 -3.37 3.60 -8.99
CA VAL A 204 -2.90 4.95 -9.31
C VAL A 204 -2.13 5.55 -8.13
N ASP A 205 -2.65 5.41 -6.91
CA ASP A 205 -2.05 5.99 -5.71
C ASP A 205 -0.86 5.17 -5.17
N ALA A 206 -0.74 3.88 -5.50
CA ALA A 206 0.41 3.04 -5.14
C ALA A 206 1.71 3.55 -5.76
N ARG A 207 1.65 4.03 -7.01
CA ARG A 207 2.80 4.67 -7.68
C ARG A 207 3.27 5.92 -6.94
N ARG A 208 2.35 6.69 -6.36
CA ARG A 208 2.65 7.90 -5.56
C ARG A 208 3.24 7.58 -4.18
N ARG A 209 2.82 6.48 -3.57
CA ARG A 209 3.17 6.12 -2.19
C ARG A 209 4.43 5.25 -2.06
N ALA A 210 4.60 4.26 -2.94
CA ALA A 210 5.54 3.16 -2.70
C ALA A 210 6.46 2.85 -3.89
N ILE A 211 5.95 2.85 -5.13
CA ILE A 211 6.69 2.31 -6.28
C ILE A 211 6.69 3.31 -7.45
N GLN A 212 7.63 4.26 -7.43
CA GLN A 212 7.72 5.30 -8.47
C GLN A 212 8.12 4.76 -9.85
N ASN A 213 8.84 3.63 -9.88
CA ASN A 213 9.34 3.00 -11.10
C ASN A 213 8.34 2.08 -11.79
N ALA A 214 7.12 1.91 -11.26
CA ALA A 214 6.09 1.09 -11.87
C ALA A 214 5.45 1.78 -13.09
N PRO A 215 4.81 1.02 -14.00
CA PRO A 215 3.93 1.54 -15.04
C PRO A 215 2.91 2.54 -14.49
N GLN A 216 2.54 3.51 -15.31
CA GLN A 216 1.44 4.39 -14.96
C GLN A 216 0.13 3.71 -15.35
N VAL A 217 -0.84 3.76 -14.44
CA VAL A 217 -2.20 3.25 -14.67
C VAL A 217 -3.15 4.44 -14.68
N LEU A 218 -4.12 4.44 -15.58
CA LEU A 218 -5.19 5.42 -15.68
C LEU A 218 -6.53 4.66 -15.81
N PHE A 219 -7.60 5.26 -15.30
CA PHE A 219 -8.95 4.72 -15.44
C PHE A 219 -9.91 5.82 -15.87
N ARG A 220 -10.70 5.51 -16.88
CA ARG A 220 -11.73 6.38 -17.44
C ARG A 220 -12.95 5.56 -17.82
N ASN A 221 -14.11 6.20 -17.83
CA ASN A 221 -15.34 5.58 -18.34
C ASN A 221 -15.58 5.96 -19.81
N ASP A 222 -15.00 7.07 -20.24
CA ASP A 222 -14.91 7.55 -21.62
C ASP A 222 -13.72 6.92 -22.35
N ALA A 223 -13.88 6.69 -23.65
CA ALA A 223 -12.79 6.15 -24.48
C ALA A 223 -11.61 7.13 -24.51
N PRO A 224 -10.37 6.69 -24.24
CA PRO A 224 -9.19 7.53 -24.38
C PRO A 224 -9.01 8.05 -25.80
N LEU A 225 -8.34 9.20 -25.95
CA LEU A 225 -8.08 9.83 -27.26
C LEU A 225 -7.35 8.89 -28.22
N GLU A 226 -6.55 7.97 -27.68
CA GLU A 226 -5.81 6.96 -28.42
C GLU A 226 -6.70 5.96 -29.18
N LEU A 227 -7.98 5.83 -28.79
CA LEU A 227 -8.96 4.92 -29.41
C LEU A 227 -9.95 5.63 -30.35
N GLN A 228 -9.77 6.92 -30.60
CA GLN A 228 -10.65 7.65 -31.53
C GLN A 228 -10.55 7.07 -32.94
N GLY A 229 -11.70 6.76 -33.53
CA GLY A 229 -11.81 6.20 -34.88
C GLY A 229 -11.59 4.69 -34.99
N VAL A 230 -11.34 3.98 -33.88
CA VAL A 230 -11.25 2.52 -33.89
C VAL A 230 -12.67 1.92 -34.02
N PRO A 231 -12.92 1.04 -35.01
CA PRO A 231 -14.24 0.44 -35.20
C PRO A 231 -14.65 -0.39 -33.97
N GLY A 232 -15.90 -0.26 -33.54
CA GLY A 232 -16.43 -0.96 -32.36
C GLY A 232 -16.24 -0.24 -31.02
N VAL A 233 -15.40 0.80 -30.96
CA VAL A 233 -15.29 1.69 -29.79
C VAL A 233 -16.35 2.78 -29.92
N GLN A 234 -17.43 2.67 -29.14
CA GLN A 234 -18.44 3.72 -29.02
C GLN A 234 -18.44 4.27 -27.60
N ASP A 235 -18.46 5.60 -27.47
CA ASP A 235 -18.78 6.26 -26.21
C ASP A 235 -20.27 6.05 -25.91
N THR A 236 -20.61 4.95 -25.24
CA THR A 236 -22.01 4.62 -24.92
C THR A 236 -22.63 5.62 -23.94
N GLY A 237 -21.85 6.51 -23.31
CA GLY A 237 -22.33 7.54 -22.38
C GLY A 237 -22.99 6.99 -21.10
N SER A 238 -23.25 5.67 -21.03
CA SER A 238 -23.87 4.97 -19.91
C SER A 238 -22.90 4.68 -18.77
N GLY A 239 -21.58 4.69 -19.05
CA GLY A 239 -20.54 4.42 -18.06
C GLY A 239 -20.48 2.96 -17.58
N ASP A 240 -21.00 2.03 -18.39
CA ASP A 240 -20.95 0.59 -18.13
C ASP A 240 -19.61 -0.04 -18.53
N ILE A 241 -18.96 0.57 -19.51
CA ILE A 241 -17.62 0.21 -19.99
C ILE A 241 -16.60 1.04 -19.21
N GLY A 242 -15.61 0.36 -18.62
CA GLY A 242 -14.47 0.98 -17.99
C GLY A 242 -13.20 0.73 -18.81
N TYR A 243 -12.47 1.80 -19.10
CA TYR A 243 -11.17 1.75 -19.78
C TYR A 243 -10.04 1.84 -18.76
N VAL A 244 -9.27 0.76 -18.63
CA VAL A 244 -8.04 0.73 -17.82
C VAL A 244 -6.85 0.85 -18.76
N THR A 245 -6.08 1.94 -18.62
CA THR A 245 -4.93 2.21 -19.48
C THR A 245 -3.62 2.03 -18.71
N PHE A 246 -2.78 1.12 -19.19
CA PHE A 246 -1.39 0.94 -18.74
C PHE A 246 -0.45 1.64 -19.70
N VAL A 247 0.40 2.51 -19.14
CA VAL A 247 1.45 3.22 -19.87
C VAL A 247 2.80 2.63 -19.48
N LEU A 248 3.43 1.96 -20.44
CA LEU A 248 4.71 1.30 -20.31
C LEU A 248 5.82 2.19 -20.88
N PHE A 249 6.69 2.68 -20.01
CA PHE A 249 7.89 3.42 -20.39
C PHE A 249 9.04 2.49 -20.81
N PRO A 250 10.08 3.00 -21.52
CA PRO A 250 11.17 2.19 -22.07
C PRO A 250 11.90 1.31 -21.03
N ARG A 251 11.90 1.70 -19.75
CA ARG A 251 12.45 0.90 -18.63
C ARG A 251 11.72 -0.43 -18.38
N HIS A 252 10.48 -0.55 -18.82
CA HIS A 252 9.68 -1.79 -18.75
C HIS A 252 9.81 -2.63 -20.02
N LEU A 253 10.22 -1.99 -21.13
CA LEU A 253 10.25 -2.58 -22.47
C LEU A 253 11.59 -3.24 -22.81
N THR A 254 12.51 -3.30 -21.85
CA THR A 254 13.83 -3.95 -22.02
C THR A 254 13.65 -5.42 -22.42
N PRO A 255 14.44 -5.96 -23.37
CA PRO A 255 14.29 -7.34 -23.85
C PRO A 255 14.29 -8.39 -22.73
N GLN A 256 15.07 -8.17 -21.67
CA GLN A 256 15.17 -9.09 -20.53
C GLN A 256 13.87 -9.18 -19.70
N ARG A 257 13.06 -8.11 -19.68
CA ARG A 257 11.83 -8.02 -18.87
C ARG A 257 10.56 -8.17 -19.69
N MET A 258 10.68 -8.05 -21.02
CA MET A 258 9.56 -8.03 -21.94
C MET A 258 8.63 -9.24 -21.75
N THR A 259 9.20 -10.44 -21.68
CA THR A 259 8.48 -11.70 -21.47
C THR A 259 7.64 -11.69 -20.21
N GLU A 260 8.21 -11.24 -19.08
CA GLU A 260 7.51 -11.16 -17.79
C GLU A 260 6.41 -10.09 -17.79
N VAL A 261 6.69 -8.93 -18.39
CA VAL A 261 5.74 -7.81 -18.50
C VAL A 261 4.53 -8.22 -19.35
N ILE A 262 4.73 -8.91 -20.48
CA ILE A 262 3.64 -9.43 -21.31
C ILE A 262 2.76 -10.36 -20.49
N SER A 263 3.35 -11.33 -19.77
CA SER A 263 2.61 -12.28 -18.95
C SER A 263 1.78 -11.61 -17.85
N HIS A 264 2.34 -10.58 -17.18
CA HIS A 264 1.63 -9.81 -16.16
C HIS A 264 0.48 -8.99 -16.74
N ILE A 265 0.69 -8.36 -17.90
CA ILE A 265 -0.33 -7.52 -18.54
C ILE A 265 -1.46 -8.40 -19.08
N GLN A 266 -1.13 -9.51 -19.73
CA GLN A 266 -2.15 -10.42 -20.27
C GLN A 266 -3.08 -10.95 -19.17
N THR A 267 -2.55 -11.30 -17.99
CA THR A 267 -3.33 -11.82 -16.87
C THR A 267 -4.00 -10.74 -16.02
N PHE A 268 -3.80 -9.45 -16.33
CA PHE A 268 -4.30 -8.34 -15.52
C PHE A 268 -5.81 -8.39 -15.31
N ARG A 269 -6.58 -8.63 -16.37
CA ARG A 269 -8.05 -8.62 -16.30
C ARG A 269 -8.57 -9.72 -15.37
N ASP A 270 -8.06 -10.94 -15.52
CA ASP A 270 -8.47 -12.04 -14.64
C ASP A 270 -7.98 -11.85 -13.21
N TYR A 271 -6.76 -11.35 -13.03
CA TYR A 271 -6.24 -10.93 -11.72
C TYR A 271 -7.19 -9.93 -11.07
N PHE A 272 -7.63 -8.92 -11.83
CA PHE A 272 -8.49 -7.85 -11.35
C PHE A 272 -9.85 -8.38 -10.90
N HIS A 273 -10.53 -9.17 -11.73
CA HIS A 273 -11.81 -9.77 -11.37
C HIS A 273 -11.69 -10.81 -10.25
N TYR A 274 -10.58 -11.55 -10.17
CA TYR A 274 -10.30 -12.48 -9.08
C TYR A 274 -10.20 -11.74 -7.74
N HIS A 275 -9.48 -10.62 -7.67
CA HIS A 275 -9.33 -9.85 -6.43
C HIS A 275 -10.59 -9.11 -6.01
N ILE A 276 -11.43 -8.70 -6.96
CA ILE A 276 -12.78 -8.20 -6.64
C ILE A 276 -13.59 -9.30 -5.94
N LYS A 277 -13.65 -10.50 -6.53
CA LYS A 277 -14.36 -11.64 -5.93
C LYS A 277 -13.77 -12.06 -4.58
N ALA A 278 -12.44 -12.10 -4.44
CA ALA A 278 -11.77 -12.39 -3.18
C ALA A 278 -12.08 -11.34 -2.10
N SER A 279 -12.17 -10.07 -2.47
CA SER A 279 -12.57 -8.99 -1.56
C SER A 279 -14.01 -9.12 -1.11
N LYS A 280 -14.94 -9.48 -2.01
CA LYS A 280 -16.33 -9.80 -1.66
C LYS A 280 -16.37 -10.95 -0.64
N ALA A 281 -15.63 -12.02 -0.87
CA ALA A 281 -15.54 -13.15 0.06
C ALA A 281 -14.95 -12.74 1.43
N TYR A 282 -13.94 -11.86 1.44
CA TYR A 282 -13.38 -11.31 2.67
C TYR A 282 -14.41 -10.48 3.45
N ILE A 283 -15.16 -9.61 2.77
CA ILE A 283 -16.25 -8.83 3.40
C ILE A 283 -17.31 -9.77 3.99
N HIS A 284 -17.72 -10.83 3.27
CA HIS A 284 -18.63 -11.84 3.81
C HIS A 284 -18.08 -12.51 5.07
N SER A 285 -16.79 -12.81 5.14
CA SER A 285 -16.18 -13.37 6.36
C SER A 285 -16.26 -12.39 7.55
N ARG A 286 -16.07 -11.09 7.29
CA ARG A 286 -16.16 -10.02 8.31
C ARG A 286 -17.60 -9.81 8.77
N MET A 287 -18.56 -9.85 7.86
CA MET A 287 -19.98 -9.79 8.16
C MET A 287 -20.40 -10.97 9.04
N ARG A 288 -20.03 -12.21 8.65
CA ARG A 288 -20.29 -13.40 9.47
C ARG A 288 -19.73 -13.29 10.88
N LYS A 289 -18.49 -12.82 11.01
CA LYS A 289 -17.88 -12.57 12.32
C LYS A 289 -18.68 -11.55 13.14
N ARG A 290 -19.10 -10.43 12.52
CA ARG A 290 -19.89 -9.43 13.25
C ARG A 290 -21.29 -9.90 13.62
N THR A 291 -21.95 -10.65 12.76
CA THR A 291 -23.23 -11.27 13.08
C THR A 291 -23.08 -12.26 14.23
N ALA A 292 -22.00 -13.05 14.27
CA ALA A 292 -21.72 -13.95 15.39
C ALA A 292 -21.53 -13.18 16.72
N ASP A 293 -20.80 -12.06 16.69
CA ASP A 293 -20.65 -11.18 17.86
C ASP A 293 -22.01 -10.63 18.33
N PHE A 294 -22.85 -10.15 17.40
CA PHE A 294 -24.19 -9.64 17.74
C PHE A 294 -25.10 -10.72 18.30
N LEU A 295 -25.06 -11.94 17.74
CA LEU A 295 -25.79 -13.08 18.27
C LEU A 295 -25.33 -13.44 19.68
N GLN A 296 -24.04 -13.30 20.00
CA GLN A 296 -23.53 -13.52 21.35
C GLN A 296 -24.08 -12.48 22.33
N VAL A 297 -24.13 -11.20 21.93
CA VAL A 297 -24.75 -10.13 22.74
C VAL A 297 -26.23 -10.42 22.97
N LEU A 298 -26.96 -10.83 21.92
CA LEU A 298 -28.38 -11.18 22.03
C LEU A 298 -28.61 -12.37 22.96
N ARG A 299 -27.76 -13.42 22.88
CA ARG A 299 -27.83 -14.57 23.79
C ARG A 299 -27.58 -14.18 25.24
N ARG A 300 -26.63 -13.28 25.51
CA ARG A 300 -26.36 -12.75 26.86
C ARG A 300 -27.51 -11.91 27.42
N ALA A 301 -28.31 -11.30 26.55
CA ALA A 301 -29.48 -10.53 26.96
C ALA A 301 -30.70 -11.41 27.26
N ARG A 302 -30.68 -12.71 26.91
CA ARG A 302 -31.73 -13.63 27.35
C ARG A 302 -31.54 -13.91 28.84
N PRO A 303 -32.57 -13.74 29.68
CA PRO A 303 -32.49 -14.18 31.06
C PRO A 303 -32.21 -15.69 31.06
N GLU A 304 -31.28 -16.13 31.90
CA GLU A 304 -31.12 -17.55 32.15
C GLU A 304 -32.45 -18.06 32.69
N ASN A 305 -33.03 -19.08 32.06
CA ASN A 305 -34.17 -19.76 32.66
C ASN A 305 -33.66 -20.33 33.97
N GLU A 306 -34.06 -19.76 35.10
CA GLU A 306 -33.89 -20.40 36.40
C GLU A 306 -34.40 -21.83 36.23
N GLU A 307 -33.50 -22.81 36.38
CA GLU A 307 -33.92 -24.20 36.49
C GLU A 307 -34.93 -24.23 37.62
N LYS A 308 -36.22 -24.31 37.30
CA LYS A 308 -37.26 -24.48 38.31
C LYS A 308 -36.86 -25.71 39.11
N GLU A 309 -36.41 -25.48 40.34
CA GLU A 309 -36.15 -26.56 41.29
C GLU A 309 -37.38 -27.46 41.28
N ARG A 310 -37.23 -28.69 40.76
CA ARG A 310 -38.32 -29.66 40.76
C ARG A 310 -38.52 -30.09 42.21
N LYS A 311 -39.43 -29.41 42.91
CA LYS A 311 -39.83 -29.77 44.27
C LYS A 311 -40.73 -31.01 44.20
N THR A 312 -40.46 -32.02 45.03
CA THR A 312 -41.41 -33.10 45.30
C THR A 312 -42.58 -32.56 46.13
N ALA A 313 -43.75 -33.19 46.05
CA ALA A 313 -44.99 -32.73 46.69
C ALA A 313 -44.90 -32.56 48.23
N SER A 314 -43.87 -33.10 48.89
CA SER A 314 -43.58 -32.92 50.32
C SER A 314 -42.64 -31.75 50.65
N GLY A 315 -42.22 -30.96 49.65
CA GLY A 315 -41.53 -29.68 49.85
C GLY A 315 -40.04 -29.76 50.21
N ARG A 316 -39.37 -30.92 50.08
CA ARG A 316 -37.91 -31.01 50.29
C ARG A 316 -37.13 -30.83 48.99
N THR A 317 -36.21 -29.87 48.98
CA THR A 317 -35.26 -29.59 47.89
C THR A 317 -34.02 -30.49 48.01
N PHE A 318 -33.61 -31.16 46.93
CA PHE A 318 -32.31 -31.85 46.86
C PHE A 318 -31.20 -30.81 46.70
N LYS A 319 -30.39 -30.59 47.75
CA LYS A 319 -29.14 -29.82 47.64
C LYS A 319 -27.98 -30.79 47.45
N ILE A 320 -27.38 -30.81 46.25
CA ILE A 320 -26.06 -31.39 46.05
C ILE A 320 -25.05 -30.42 46.66
N GLY A 321 -24.45 -30.82 47.79
CA GLY A 321 -23.50 -29.98 48.51
C GLY A 321 -22.15 -29.90 47.79
N ARG A 322 -21.61 -28.68 47.65
CA ARG A 322 -20.16 -28.48 47.60
C ARG A 322 -19.78 -27.42 48.62
N LYS A 323 -18.85 -27.83 49.48
CA LYS A 323 -18.28 -27.17 50.65
C LYS A 323 -17.43 -25.97 50.24
N ASP A 324 -17.66 -24.82 50.89
CA ASP A 324 -16.68 -24.00 51.64
C ASP A 324 -17.01 -22.49 51.57
N ASP A 325 -17.29 -21.96 52.75
CA ASP A 325 -17.66 -20.59 53.18
C ASP A 325 -16.38 -19.74 53.48
N PRO A 326 -16.41 -18.48 54.01
CA PRO A 326 -17.52 -17.56 54.32
C PRO A 326 -17.25 -16.05 54.03
N GLY A 327 -18.27 -15.18 54.21
CA GLY A 327 -18.05 -13.72 54.20
C GLY A 327 -19.22 -12.74 54.43
N VAL A 328 -20.09 -12.99 55.43
CA VAL A 328 -20.82 -11.97 56.25
C VAL A 328 -22.02 -11.20 55.62
N ALA A 329 -23.25 -11.67 55.93
CA ALA A 329 -24.32 -11.07 56.78
C ALA A 329 -25.10 -9.87 56.19
N THR A 330 -26.45 -9.79 56.20
CA THR A 330 -27.30 -9.60 57.40
C THR A 330 -28.80 -9.64 57.00
N THR A 331 -29.59 -10.53 57.66
CA THR A 331 -31.00 -10.46 58.15
C THR A 331 -32.11 -9.69 57.40
N MET A 332 -33.13 -10.37 56.83
CA MET A 332 -34.56 -10.53 57.24
C MET A 332 -35.29 -9.25 57.76
N ILE A 333 -36.58 -8.97 57.49
CA ILE A 333 -37.81 -9.67 57.93
C ILE A 333 -39.06 -9.06 57.22
N TRP A 334 -40.01 -9.91 56.80
CA TRP A 334 -41.44 -9.66 56.43
C TRP A 334 -42.33 -9.69 57.71
N PRO A 335 -43.59 -9.18 57.83
CA PRO A 335 -44.75 -9.79 57.14
C PRO A 335 -46.10 -9.01 56.91
N PHE A 336 -46.88 -9.54 55.95
CA PHE A 336 -48.34 -9.59 55.63
C PHE A 336 -49.44 -8.70 56.28
N GLY A 337 -50.41 -8.26 55.43
CA GLY A 337 -51.81 -7.97 55.82
C GLY A 337 -52.74 -7.46 54.69
N SER A 338 -53.87 -8.17 54.48
CA SER A 338 -55.18 -7.80 53.87
C SER A 338 -55.31 -7.35 52.39
N ARG A 339 -56.30 -7.93 51.69
CA ARG A 339 -56.79 -7.59 50.34
C ARG A 339 -57.98 -6.63 50.47
N ASP A 340 -57.86 -5.39 49.99
CA ASP A 340 -58.96 -4.42 49.95
C ASP A 340 -59.48 -4.21 48.52
N ALA A 341 -60.81 -4.35 48.38
CA ALA A 341 -61.58 -4.29 47.13
C ALA A 341 -61.67 -2.88 46.49
N ASP A 342 -61.01 -1.87 47.07
CA ASP A 342 -61.05 -0.49 46.56
C ASP A 342 -60.04 -0.23 45.43
N LYS A 343 -58.98 -1.04 45.30
CA LYS A 343 -57.97 -0.88 44.24
C LYS A 343 -58.49 -1.22 42.84
N GLU A 344 -59.50 -2.08 42.75
CA GLU A 344 -60.09 -2.49 41.46
C GLU A 344 -61.05 -1.42 40.91
N LYS A 345 -61.68 -0.64 41.79
CA LYS A 345 -62.53 0.51 41.41
C LYS A 345 -61.70 1.71 40.95
N GLU A 346 -60.56 1.96 41.59
CA GLU A 346 -59.65 3.04 41.22
C GLU A 346 -58.95 2.77 39.87
N GLN A 347 -58.69 1.49 39.54
CA GLN A 347 -58.15 1.11 38.24
C GLN A 347 -59.17 1.28 37.10
N LYS A 348 -60.45 0.95 37.32
CA LYS A 348 -61.50 1.17 36.31
C LYS A 348 -61.76 2.66 36.04
N LEU A 349 -61.74 3.50 37.09
CA LEU A 349 -61.85 4.97 36.94
C LEU A 349 -60.65 5.58 36.19
N LYS A 350 -59.43 5.03 36.38
CA LYS A 350 -58.23 5.46 35.63
C LYS A 350 -58.23 4.99 34.18
N GLU A 351 -58.86 3.87 33.86
CA GLU A 351 -59.03 3.40 32.48
C GLU A 351 -60.10 4.18 31.71
N GLU A 352 -61.18 4.61 32.38
CA GLU A 352 -62.19 5.49 31.77
C GLU A 352 -61.66 6.92 31.55
N ALA A 353 -60.84 7.46 32.47
CA ALA A 353 -60.19 8.76 32.29
C ALA A 353 -59.16 8.80 31.13
N LYS A 354 -58.64 7.64 30.71
CA LYS A 354 -57.71 7.53 29.58
C LYS A 354 -58.38 7.60 28.22
N ARG A 355 -59.72 7.56 28.16
CA ARG A 355 -60.50 7.74 26.93
C ARG A 355 -61.02 9.17 26.87
N GLN A 356 -60.12 10.14 26.68
CA GLN A 356 -60.52 11.49 26.26
C GLN A 356 -60.05 11.80 24.85
N HIS A 357 -60.96 12.40 24.09
CA HIS A 357 -60.83 12.88 22.72
C HIS A 357 -59.71 13.93 22.61
N VAL A 358 -58.73 13.70 21.74
CA VAL A 358 -57.69 14.69 21.43
C VAL A 358 -58.29 15.75 20.52
N SER A 359 -58.29 17.01 20.98
CA SER A 359 -58.75 18.16 20.21
C SER A 359 -57.79 18.49 19.07
N TRP A 360 -58.33 18.73 17.87
CA TRP A 360 -57.58 19.12 16.66
C TRP A 360 -56.75 20.41 16.81
N THR A 361 -57.01 21.22 17.83
CA THR A 361 -56.23 22.42 18.14
C THR A 361 -54.92 22.14 18.88
N ASP A 362 -54.81 21.03 19.63
CA ASP A 362 -53.59 20.69 20.37
C ASP A 362 -52.50 20.07 19.48
N SER A 363 -52.89 19.46 18.37
CA SER A 363 -51.95 18.94 17.36
C SER A 363 -51.25 20.05 16.57
N ILE A 364 -51.90 21.21 16.37
CA ILE A 364 -51.33 22.34 15.61
C ILE A 364 -50.29 23.10 16.45
N ASN A 365 -50.49 23.23 17.77
CA ASN A 365 -49.52 23.88 18.65
C ASN A 365 -48.23 23.06 18.83
N ARG A 366 -48.28 21.72 18.73
CA ARG A 366 -47.10 20.84 18.71
C ARG A 366 -46.20 21.06 17.49
N ILE A 367 -46.76 21.53 16.37
CA ILE A 367 -46.02 21.76 15.12
C ILE A 367 -45.17 23.04 15.22
N ARG A 368 -45.59 24.04 16.02
CA ARG A 368 -44.82 25.28 16.22
C ARG A 368 -43.67 25.16 17.22
N SER A 369 -43.70 24.22 18.17
CA SER A 369 -42.60 23.99 19.13
C SER A 369 -41.60 22.89 18.70
N ALA A 370 -41.94 22.09 17.68
CA ALA A 370 -41.15 20.94 17.22
C ALA A 370 -39.67 21.20 16.84
N PRO A 371 -39.26 22.33 16.22
CA PRO A 371 -37.87 22.47 15.75
C PRO A 371 -36.86 22.55 16.90
N VAL A 372 -37.22 23.21 18.00
CA VAL A 372 -36.31 23.49 19.12
C VAL A 372 -36.18 22.29 20.05
N ASP A 373 -37.30 21.61 20.31
CA ASP A 373 -37.31 20.39 21.12
C ASP A 373 -36.67 19.21 20.38
N ALA A 374 -36.93 19.07 19.07
CA ALA A 374 -36.20 18.10 18.24
C ALA A 374 -34.71 18.42 18.18
N ALA A 375 -34.31 19.70 18.02
CA ALA A 375 -32.89 20.06 18.05
C ALA A 375 -32.22 19.68 19.38
N ARG A 376 -32.93 19.77 20.51
CA ARG A 376 -32.43 19.40 21.84
C ARG A 376 -32.30 17.89 22.03
N GLU A 377 -33.22 17.10 21.46
CA GLU A 377 -33.18 15.63 21.49
C GLU A 377 -32.13 15.04 20.54
N TRP A 378 -31.91 15.65 19.38
CA TRP A 378 -30.90 15.22 18.40
C TRP A 378 -29.51 15.81 18.65
N ALA A 379 -29.39 16.86 19.46
CA ALA A 379 -28.11 17.49 19.80
C ALA A 379 -27.06 16.49 20.33
N PRO A 380 -27.35 15.56 21.26
CA PRO A 380 -26.38 14.56 21.69
C PRO A 380 -25.96 13.64 20.53
N VAL A 381 -26.92 13.21 19.70
CA VAL A 381 -26.70 12.29 18.58
C VAL A 381 -25.78 12.90 17.52
N VAL A 382 -25.80 14.22 17.35
CA VAL A 382 -24.93 14.93 16.39
C VAL A 382 -23.63 15.41 17.04
N LEU A 383 -23.68 15.92 18.27
CA LEU A 383 -22.53 16.47 18.98
C LEU A 383 -21.54 15.37 19.40
N PHE A 384 -21.98 14.18 19.81
CA PHE A 384 -21.06 13.11 20.21
C PHE A 384 -20.20 12.59 19.05
N PRO A 385 -20.76 12.28 17.85
CA PRO A 385 -19.95 11.92 16.69
C PRO A 385 -19.05 13.05 16.20
N LEU A 386 -19.53 14.30 16.19
CA LEU A 386 -18.71 15.45 15.80
C LEU A 386 -17.56 15.69 16.78
N ALA A 387 -17.82 15.64 18.09
CA ALA A 387 -16.79 15.72 19.11
C ALA A 387 -15.82 14.53 19.03
N GLY A 388 -16.33 13.33 18.74
CA GLY A 388 -15.52 12.13 18.49
C GLY A 388 -14.61 12.27 17.28
N MET A 389 -15.13 12.77 16.15
CA MET A 389 -14.35 13.06 14.95
C MET A 389 -13.31 14.15 15.20
N ALA A 390 -13.68 15.23 15.88
CA ALA A 390 -12.75 16.29 16.26
C ALA A 390 -11.64 15.75 17.18
N ALA A 391 -11.98 14.93 18.18
CA ALA A 391 -11.02 14.29 19.06
C ALA A 391 -10.08 13.34 18.31
N LEU A 392 -10.60 12.54 17.36
CA LEU A 392 -9.80 11.67 16.50
C LEU A 392 -8.86 12.47 15.59
N GLN A 393 -9.34 13.59 15.02
CA GLN A 393 -8.55 14.46 14.16
C GLN A 393 -7.44 15.16 14.96
N ILE A 394 -7.74 15.64 16.16
CA ILE A 394 -6.75 16.18 17.11
C ILE A 394 -5.74 15.10 17.48
N TYR A 395 -6.19 13.89 17.78
CA TYR A 395 -5.31 12.79 18.13
C TYR A 395 -4.37 12.44 16.97
N ALA A 396 -4.90 12.22 15.78
CA ALA A 396 -4.13 11.84 14.60
C ALA A 396 -3.12 12.92 14.18
N ASN A 397 -3.45 14.20 14.34
CA ASN A 397 -2.62 15.31 13.86
C ASN A 397 -1.65 15.87 14.91
N TYR A 398 -1.94 15.77 16.21
CA TYR A 398 -1.14 16.41 17.27
C TYR A 398 -0.67 15.48 18.39
N VAL A 399 -1.38 14.39 18.66
CA VAL A 399 -1.11 13.50 19.81
C VAL A 399 -0.46 12.18 19.39
N ARG A 400 -0.66 11.74 18.14
CA ARG A 400 -0.08 10.51 17.62
C ARG A 400 1.43 10.61 17.54
N ARG A 401 2.11 9.61 18.09
CA ARG A 401 3.57 9.55 18.07
C ARG A 401 4.12 9.18 16.69
N ILE A 402 5.09 9.95 16.22
CA ILE A 402 5.94 9.67 15.06
C ILE A 402 7.14 8.81 15.52
N PRO A 403 7.25 7.55 15.06
CA PRO A 403 8.30 6.64 15.53
C PRO A 403 9.67 6.87 14.88
N GLY A 404 9.73 7.39 13.64
CA GLY A 404 10.98 7.60 12.91
C GLY A 404 10.86 8.72 11.88
N SER A 405 11.99 9.10 11.27
CA SER A 405 12.05 10.20 10.29
C SER A 405 11.20 9.93 9.05
N ALA A 406 11.06 8.67 8.64
CA ALA A 406 10.23 8.26 7.51
C ALA A 406 8.73 8.55 7.68
N TYR A 407 8.25 8.64 8.92
CA TYR A 407 6.84 8.84 9.24
C TYR A 407 6.45 10.32 9.36
N VAL A 408 7.39 11.24 9.11
CA VAL A 408 7.10 12.68 9.08
C VAL A 408 6.46 13.04 7.75
N ARG A 409 5.20 13.50 7.81
CA ARG A 409 4.42 13.88 6.62
C ARG A 409 5.05 15.09 5.91
N PRO A 410 4.97 15.18 4.57
CA PRO A 410 5.48 16.32 3.82
C PRO A 410 4.97 17.69 4.33
N ASN A 411 3.70 17.76 4.72
CA ASN A 411 3.11 19.01 5.22
C ASN A 411 3.67 19.48 6.59
N PHE A 412 4.48 18.68 7.28
CA PHE A 412 5.14 19.10 8.52
C PHE A 412 6.38 19.96 8.25
N PHE A 413 7.01 19.79 7.08
CA PHE A 413 8.16 20.60 6.68
C PHE A 413 7.74 22.07 6.59
N ARG A 414 8.54 22.95 7.20
CA ARG A 414 8.37 24.41 7.34
C ARG A 414 7.17 24.89 8.18
N ASN A 415 6.14 24.06 8.35
CA ASN A 415 4.90 24.47 9.01
C ASN A 415 4.77 23.99 10.47
N ARG A 416 5.52 22.95 10.88
CA ARG A 416 5.36 22.36 12.22
C ARG A 416 6.67 22.10 12.96
N SER A 417 6.56 22.07 14.28
CA SER A 417 7.65 21.69 15.19
C SER A 417 7.40 20.32 15.81
N ILE A 418 8.44 19.50 15.91
CA ILE A 418 8.44 18.23 16.63
C ILE A 418 8.97 18.46 18.05
N PHE A 419 8.22 18.00 19.04
CA PHE A 419 8.64 18.04 20.45
C PHE A 419 9.03 16.63 20.91
N GLY A 420 10.17 16.51 21.60
CA GLY A 420 10.69 15.21 22.00
C GLY A 420 11.80 15.28 23.04
N ARG A 421 12.22 14.12 23.52
CA ARG A 421 13.36 13.96 24.43
C ARG A 421 14.56 13.42 23.67
N VAL A 422 15.73 14.02 23.87
CA VAL A 422 16.98 13.57 23.23
C VAL A 422 17.47 12.28 23.89
N THR A 423 17.70 11.25 23.08
CA THR A 423 18.11 9.92 23.56
C THR A 423 19.60 9.69 23.43
N SER A 424 20.17 9.98 22.26
CA SER A 424 21.60 9.80 21.97
C SER A 424 22.11 10.90 21.04
N VAL A 425 23.38 11.23 21.17
CA VAL A 425 24.12 12.15 20.30
C VAL A 425 25.26 11.33 19.70
N GLY A 426 25.22 11.16 18.38
CA GLY A 426 26.20 10.35 17.64
C GLY A 426 27.35 11.19 17.10
N ASP A 427 27.03 12.37 16.57
CA ASP A 427 27.98 13.28 15.94
C ASP A 427 27.86 14.69 16.51
N GLY A 428 28.82 15.56 16.17
CA GLY A 428 28.85 16.96 16.60
C GLY A 428 27.68 17.80 16.09
N ASP A 429 26.98 17.39 15.02
CA ASP A 429 25.83 18.12 14.43
C ASP A 429 24.52 17.29 14.40
N ASN A 430 24.55 16.04 14.86
CA ASN A 430 23.43 15.09 14.76
C ASN A 430 23.05 14.46 16.09
N PHE A 431 21.75 14.22 16.29
CA PHE A 431 21.25 13.49 17.46
C PHE A 431 19.94 12.76 17.17
N HIS A 432 19.62 11.79 18.02
CA HIS A 432 18.36 11.05 18.00
C HIS A 432 17.35 11.65 18.97
N LEU A 433 16.14 11.88 18.47
CA LEU A 433 15.01 12.40 19.22
C LEU A 433 13.92 11.34 19.38
N PHE A 434 13.50 11.09 20.61
CA PHE A 434 12.28 10.35 20.89
C PHE A 434 11.09 11.31 20.97
N HIS A 435 10.16 11.22 20.04
CA HIS A 435 9.01 12.12 19.98
C HIS A 435 8.03 11.89 21.12
N THR A 436 7.71 12.96 21.87
CA THR A 436 6.83 12.94 23.05
C THR A 436 5.73 14.00 22.88
N PRO A 437 4.71 13.74 22.03
CA PRO A 437 3.68 14.73 21.70
C PRO A 437 2.96 15.23 22.96
N GLY A 438 2.82 16.55 23.09
CA GLY A 438 2.22 17.21 24.25
C GLY A 438 3.03 17.15 25.56
N GLY A 439 4.16 16.44 25.60
CA GLY A 439 5.04 16.40 26.77
C GLY A 439 4.32 16.01 28.07
N ARG A 440 4.66 16.68 29.17
CA ARG A 440 4.07 16.39 30.50
C ARG A 440 2.56 16.53 30.56
N LEU A 441 1.95 17.40 29.73
CA LEU A 441 0.49 17.60 29.69
C LEU A 441 -0.25 16.34 29.22
N LEU A 442 0.34 15.56 28.31
CA LEU A 442 -0.24 14.32 27.77
C LEU A 442 0.34 13.06 28.41
N GLY A 443 0.80 13.17 29.66
CA GLY A 443 1.23 12.01 30.46
C GLY A 443 2.70 11.63 30.33
N TRP A 444 3.50 12.29 29.48
CA TRP A 444 4.91 11.91 29.33
C TRP A 444 5.73 12.27 30.56
N GLY A 445 6.26 11.25 31.26
CA GLY A 445 7.06 11.36 32.46
C GLY A 445 6.37 10.93 33.76
N TRP A 446 5.04 10.80 33.78
CA TRP A 446 4.29 10.32 34.95
C TRP A 446 3.29 9.18 34.63
N LEU A 447 2.75 9.15 33.41
CA LEU A 447 1.91 8.05 32.90
C LEU A 447 2.63 7.24 31.81
N ARG A 448 3.28 7.93 30.87
CA ARG A 448 4.03 7.35 29.75
C ARG A 448 5.53 7.52 29.97
N LYS A 449 6.25 6.41 30.16
CA LYS A 449 7.71 6.41 30.34
C LYS A 449 8.43 6.48 28.99
N VAL A 450 9.57 7.17 28.97
CA VAL A 450 10.46 7.20 27.80
C VAL A 450 11.48 6.07 27.97
N PRO A 451 11.58 5.13 27.02
CA PRO A 451 12.59 4.07 27.02
C PRO A 451 14.03 4.60 27.13
N GLU A 452 14.88 3.96 27.94
CA GLU A 452 16.31 4.26 28.01
C GLU A 452 17.19 3.16 27.40
N ALA A 453 16.68 1.93 27.27
CA ALA A 453 17.45 0.80 26.75
C ALA A 453 17.70 0.92 25.24
N ARG A 454 18.94 0.66 24.79
CA ARG A 454 19.32 0.74 23.35
C ARG A 454 18.43 -0.12 22.45
N LYS A 455 18.08 -1.34 22.89
CA LYS A 455 17.22 -2.27 22.14
C LYS A 455 15.81 -1.71 21.91
N GLU A 456 15.27 -0.96 22.87
CA GLU A 456 13.93 -0.38 22.79
C GLU A 456 13.88 0.91 21.97
N LEU A 457 15.03 1.56 21.77
CA LEU A 457 15.16 2.80 20.99
C LEU A 457 15.47 2.55 19.51
N LYS A 458 15.91 1.33 19.15
CA LYS A 458 16.17 0.92 17.76
C LYS A 458 14.90 1.10 16.92
N ASP A 459 15.03 1.79 15.78
CA ASP A 459 13.95 2.10 14.82
C ASP A 459 12.76 2.88 15.39
N ARG A 460 12.91 3.45 16.59
CA ARG A 460 11.90 4.21 17.32
C ARG A 460 12.37 5.63 17.65
N THR A 461 13.38 6.14 16.95
CA THR A 461 13.86 7.51 17.13
C THR A 461 13.91 8.25 15.80
N ILE A 462 13.80 9.57 15.87
CA ILE A 462 13.91 10.46 14.73
C ILE A 462 15.34 11.00 14.72
N SER A 463 16.09 10.72 13.66
CA SER A 463 17.41 11.32 13.48
C SER A 463 17.27 12.78 13.04
N ILE A 464 17.92 13.70 13.77
CA ILE A 464 17.85 15.14 13.54
C ILE A 464 19.25 15.69 13.28
N ARG A 465 19.38 16.46 12.20
CA ARG A 465 20.54 17.26 11.86
C ARG A 465 20.26 18.73 12.15
N ILE A 466 21.17 19.40 12.85
CA ILE A 466 20.99 20.81 13.21
C ILE A 466 21.17 21.67 11.95
N ALA A 467 20.17 22.51 11.66
CA ALA A 467 20.16 23.37 10.49
C ALA A 467 21.21 24.49 10.58
N GLY A 468 21.97 24.70 9.50
CA GLY A 468 22.93 25.80 9.34
C GLY A 468 24.23 25.68 10.15
N VAL A 469 24.49 24.52 10.75
CA VAL A 469 25.67 24.25 11.58
C VAL A 469 26.47 23.10 10.99
N ASP A 470 27.79 23.26 10.91
CA ASP A 470 28.72 22.20 10.50
C ASP A 470 29.81 22.04 11.56
N ALA A 471 29.82 20.87 12.22
CA ALA A 471 30.75 20.54 13.29
C ALA A 471 32.00 19.84 12.75
N PRO A 472 33.15 19.90 13.44
CA PRO A 472 34.31 19.09 13.07
C PRO A 472 33.99 17.59 13.12
N GLU A 473 34.43 16.86 12.10
CA GLU A 473 34.11 15.43 11.94
C GLU A 473 34.91 14.55 12.91
N CYS A 474 34.23 13.63 13.58
CA CYS A 474 34.88 12.60 14.39
C CYS A 474 35.53 11.52 13.50
N ALA A 475 36.43 10.72 14.08
CA ALA A 475 37.04 9.60 13.36
C ALA A 475 35.96 8.61 12.90
N HIS A 476 35.92 8.33 11.60
CA HIS A 476 34.92 7.44 10.99
C HIS A 476 35.59 6.59 9.90
N PHE A 477 35.55 5.26 10.05
CA PHE A 477 36.02 4.25 9.09
C PHE A 477 37.32 4.64 8.34
N GLY A 478 38.45 4.57 9.03
CA GLY A 478 39.78 4.82 8.44
C GLY A 478 40.17 6.30 8.25
N ARG A 479 39.29 7.25 8.58
CA ARG A 479 39.58 8.70 8.53
C ARG A 479 40.01 9.24 9.90
N PRO A 480 41.09 10.04 9.99
CA PRO A 480 41.53 10.62 11.26
C PRO A 480 40.56 11.71 11.74
N ALA A 481 40.27 11.78 13.04
CA ALA A 481 39.40 12.80 13.60
C ALA A 481 39.94 14.21 13.32
N GLN A 482 39.04 15.16 13.01
CA GLN A 482 39.43 16.58 12.95
C GLN A 482 39.77 17.10 14.35
N PRO A 483 40.68 18.10 14.45
CA PRO A 483 40.87 18.85 15.69
C PRO A 483 39.53 19.41 16.20
N PHE A 484 39.34 19.42 17.53
CA PHE A 484 38.11 19.88 18.19
C PHE A 484 36.84 19.04 17.97
N SER A 485 36.92 17.91 17.25
CA SER A 485 35.75 17.04 17.01
C SER A 485 35.21 16.38 18.29
N ALA A 486 36.09 15.93 19.18
CA ALA A 486 35.71 15.33 20.45
C ALA A 486 35.08 16.36 21.41
N GLU A 487 35.64 17.58 21.46
CA GLU A 487 35.14 18.69 22.27
C GLU A 487 33.77 19.17 21.78
N ALA A 488 33.57 19.25 20.46
CA ALA A 488 32.28 19.60 19.86
C ALA A 488 31.20 18.56 20.19
N LEU A 489 31.53 17.27 20.06
CA LEU A 489 30.64 16.16 20.42
C LEU A 489 30.30 16.19 21.92
N ALA A 490 31.31 16.36 22.79
CA ALA A 490 31.11 16.44 24.23
C ALA A 490 30.26 17.65 24.62
N TRP A 491 30.47 18.80 23.97
CA TRP A 491 29.67 20.00 24.19
C TRP A 491 28.21 19.76 23.85
N LEU A 492 27.91 19.23 22.65
CA LEU A 492 26.54 18.96 22.23
C LEU A 492 25.89 17.95 23.17
N ARG A 493 26.59 16.85 23.46
CA ARG A 493 26.12 15.82 24.39
C ARG A 493 25.74 16.41 25.75
N ASN A 494 26.59 17.24 26.35
CA ASN A 494 26.31 17.87 27.64
C ASN A 494 25.18 18.91 27.56
N TYR A 495 25.03 19.58 26.41
CA TYR A 495 24.03 20.61 26.23
C TYR A 495 22.60 20.06 26.05
N ILE A 496 22.43 18.96 25.29
CA ILE A 496 21.10 18.45 24.90
C ILE A 496 20.73 17.08 25.46
N SER A 497 21.67 16.26 25.94
CA SER A 497 21.35 14.88 26.35
C SER A 497 20.29 14.81 27.44
N LYS A 498 19.36 13.86 27.30
CA LYS A 498 18.23 13.62 28.22
C LYS A 498 17.31 14.81 28.44
N ARG A 499 17.45 15.92 27.69
CA ARG A 499 16.57 17.10 27.77
C ARG A 499 15.46 17.03 26.72
N ASN A 500 14.39 17.78 26.98
CA ASN A 500 13.31 17.96 26.03
C ASN A 500 13.65 19.12 25.08
N VAL A 501 13.54 18.86 23.78
CA VAL A 501 13.83 19.82 22.72
C VAL A 501 12.65 19.99 21.79
N ARG A 502 12.56 21.16 21.18
CA ARG A 502 11.60 21.46 20.11
C ARG A 502 12.37 21.72 18.81
N ALA A 503 12.18 20.85 17.83
CA ALA A 503 12.82 20.91 16.53
C ALA A 503 11.83 21.48 15.49
N TYR A 504 12.18 22.60 14.85
CA TYR A 504 11.43 23.16 13.72
C TYR A 504 11.95 22.57 12.43
N VAL A 505 11.11 21.79 11.77
CA VAL A 505 11.50 20.87 10.71
C VAL A 505 11.46 21.57 9.36
N TYR A 506 12.56 21.55 8.59
CA TYR A 506 12.62 22.20 7.27
C TYR A 506 12.57 21.23 6.11
N ARG A 507 13.39 20.17 6.15
CA ARG A 507 13.48 19.16 5.10
C ARG A 507 14.05 17.85 5.63
N ARG A 508 13.97 16.80 4.82
CA ARG A 508 14.69 15.54 5.01
C ARG A 508 15.94 15.52 4.13
N ASP A 509 17.05 15.04 4.64
CA ASP A 509 18.30 14.91 3.89
C ASP A 509 18.44 13.52 3.22
N GLN A 510 19.52 13.34 2.44
CA GLN A 510 19.82 12.09 1.73
C GLN A 510 20.11 10.88 2.63
N TYR A 511 20.34 11.11 3.93
CA TYR A 511 20.61 10.07 4.92
C TYR A 511 19.40 9.83 5.84
N ASP A 512 18.21 10.24 5.40
CA ASP A 512 16.97 10.12 6.17
C ASP A 512 16.95 10.86 7.52
N ARG A 513 17.78 11.89 7.67
CA ARG A 513 17.80 12.78 8.83
C ARG A 513 16.93 14.00 8.57
N ILE A 514 16.29 14.48 9.62
CA ILE A 514 15.48 15.70 9.54
C ILE A 514 16.36 16.91 9.82
N VAL A 515 16.47 17.80 8.83
CA VAL A 515 17.15 19.09 9.00
C VAL A 515 16.21 20.05 9.72
N ALA A 516 16.61 20.49 10.91
CA ALA A 516 15.77 21.30 11.78
C ALA A 516 16.54 22.31 12.64
N THR A 517 15.93 23.46 12.93
CA THR A 517 16.42 24.35 14.00
C THR A 517 15.90 23.86 15.34
N VAL A 518 16.81 23.66 16.29
CA VAL A 518 16.52 22.99 17.56
C VAL A 518 16.57 23.98 18.70
N TYR A 519 15.49 24.06 19.46
CA TYR A 519 15.40 24.88 20.65
C TYR A 519 15.34 24.03 21.90
N THR A 520 16.16 24.41 22.89
CA THR A 520 16.06 23.94 24.27
C THR A 520 15.33 24.99 25.10
N ARG A 521 14.53 24.55 26.06
CA ARG A 521 13.93 25.46 27.06
C ARG A 521 14.77 25.40 28.33
N ARG A 522 15.34 26.54 28.73
CA ARG A 522 15.99 26.72 30.03
C ARG A 522 15.14 27.69 30.84
N TRP A 523 14.50 27.19 31.89
CA TRP A 523 13.57 27.94 32.73
C TRP A 523 12.44 28.59 31.89
N LEU A 524 12.47 29.92 31.68
CA LEU A 524 11.50 30.63 30.84
C LEU A 524 11.99 30.94 29.41
N PHE A 525 13.29 30.81 29.12
CA PHE A 525 13.85 31.22 27.81
C PHE A 525 14.09 30.05 26.87
N ARG A 526 13.81 30.27 25.58
CA ARG A 526 14.16 29.36 24.49
C ARG A 526 15.55 29.71 23.97
N LYS A 527 16.45 28.73 23.93
CA LYS A 527 17.81 28.88 23.40
C LYS A 527 17.96 27.98 22.19
N ASP A 528 18.41 28.58 21.09
CA ASP A 528 18.75 27.90 19.84
C ASP A 528 20.07 27.15 20.03
N VAL A 529 20.04 25.83 19.93
CA VAL A 529 21.20 24.96 20.17
C VAL A 529 22.31 25.26 19.17
N GLY A 530 21.97 25.44 17.89
CA GLY A 530 22.95 25.66 16.84
C GLY A 530 23.67 27.00 17.00
N LEU A 531 22.92 28.04 17.34
CA LEU A 531 23.50 29.36 17.62
C LEU A 531 24.45 29.34 18.83
N GLU A 532 24.08 28.64 19.90
CA GLU A 532 24.93 28.54 21.10
C GLU A 532 26.20 27.71 20.82
N MET A 533 26.12 26.72 19.94
CA MET A 533 27.26 25.94 19.50
C MET A 533 28.28 26.79 18.72
N ILE A 534 27.81 27.64 17.81
CA ILE A 534 28.65 28.59 17.06
C ILE A 534 29.28 29.63 18.00
N LYS A 535 28.52 30.17 18.96
CA LYS A 535 29.05 31.12 19.96
C LYS A 535 30.14 30.51 20.85
N ALA A 536 30.05 29.20 21.11
CA ALA A 536 31.05 28.45 21.85
C ALA A 536 32.30 28.12 21.02
N GLY A 537 32.27 28.34 19.70
CA GLY A 537 33.36 27.99 18.79
C GLY A 537 33.46 26.48 18.53
N MET A 538 32.36 25.75 18.67
CA MET A 538 32.32 24.28 18.50
C MET A 538 31.83 23.87 17.11
N ALA A 539 31.38 24.83 16.29
CA ALA A 539 30.95 24.60 14.92
C ALA A 539 31.09 25.86 14.06
N THR A 540 31.08 25.65 12.75
CA THR A 540 31.09 26.66 11.69
C THR A 540 29.69 26.84 11.10
N THR A 541 29.44 27.96 10.42
CA THR A 541 28.22 28.12 9.63
C THR A 541 28.33 27.41 8.28
N TYR A 542 27.22 26.87 7.79
CA TYR A 542 27.21 26.06 6.57
C TYR A 542 27.22 26.91 5.29
N GLU A 543 28.36 27.02 4.61
CA GLU A 543 28.57 27.94 3.47
C GLU A 543 28.11 27.42 2.09
N ALA A 544 27.20 26.44 1.99
CA ALA A 544 26.81 25.90 0.68
C ALA A 544 25.89 26.88 -0.09
N LYS A 545 26.26 27.20 -1.34
CA LYS A 545 25.48 28.04 -2.27
C LYS A 545 24.10 27.45 -2.63
N GLN A 546 23.89 26.15 -2.45
CA GLN A 546 22.61 25.48 -2.68
C GLN A 546 22.30 24.49 -1.54
N GLY A 547 21.06 24.53 -1.02
CA GLY A 547 20.57 23.58 -0.02
C GLY A 547 20.87 23.92 1.46
N ALA A 548 21.46 25.07 1.77
CA ALA A 548 21.64 25.50 3.15
C ALA A 548 20.32 26.05 3.72
N GLU A 549 19.71 25.34 4.68
CA GLU A 549 18.50 25.77 5.36
C GLU A 549 18.88 26.45 6.69
N PHE A 550 18.68 27.76 6.80
CA PHE A 550 18.96 28.55 8.01
C PHE A 550 17.69 29.06 8.71
N GLY A 551 16.51 28.73 8.19
CA GLY A 551 15.24 29.22 8.75
C GLY A 551 15.13 30.75 8.81
N GLY A 552 15.76 31.47 7.88
CA GLY A 552 15.81 32.94 7.85
C GLY A 552 16.80 33.59 8.83
N ARG A 553 17.62 32.83 9.56
CA ARG A 553 18.53 33.34 10.62
C ARG A 553 20.01 33.35 10.23
N GLN A 554 20.33 33.22 8.95
CA GLN A 554 21.70 33.12 8.44
C GLN A 554 22.61 34.27 8.94
N LYS A 555 22.17 35.53 8.83
CA LYS A 555 22.92 36.70 9.30
C LYS A 555 23.27 36.65 10.79
N ILE A 556 22.42 36.02 11.62
CA ILE A 556 22.66 35.90 13.07
C ILE A 556 23.77 34.88 13.34
N TYR A 557 23.75 33.79 12.58
CA TYR A 557 24.74 32.72 12.65
C TYR A 557 26.12 33.24 12.20
N GLU A 558 26.18 33.92 11.05
CA GLU A 558 27.41 34.54 10.53
C GLU A 558 28.01 35.55 11.52
N ARG A 559 27.17 36.44 12.10
CA ARG A 559 27.63 37.39 13.14
C ARG A 559 28.14 36.69 14.40
N ALA A 560 27.52 35.56 14.79
CA ALA A 560 27.97 34.79 15.95
C ALA A 560 29.31 34.12 15.68
N GLU A 561 29.51 33.58 14.48
CA GLU A 561 30.78 33.00 14.05
C GLU A 561 31.88 34.05 13.99
N ALA A 562 31.63 35.22 13.39
CA ALA A 562 32.59 36.33 13.34
C ALA A 562 33.04 36.75 14.75
N LYS A 563 32.11 36.80 15.72
CA LYS A 563 32.43 37.08 17.13
C LYS A 563 33.24 35.96 17.79
N ALA A 564 32.95 34.69 17.46
CA ALA A 564 33.71 33.55 17.99
C ALA A 564 35.15 33.53 17.44
N LYS A 565 35.33 33.85 16.14
CA LYS A 565 36.62 34.05 15.48
C LYS A 565 37.44 35.17 16.14
N GLN A 566 36.83 36.35 16.32
CA GLN A 566 37.47 37.49 16.99
C GLN A 566 37.94 37.14 18.41
N LYS A 567 37.14 36.35 19.14
CA LYS A 567 37.44 35.95 20.52
C LYS A 567 38.30 34.67 20.63
N ARG A 568 38.76 34.10 19.51
CA ARG A 568 39.59 32.87 19.44
C ARG A 568 39.03 31.73 20.32
N LYS A 569 37.73 31.49 20.24
CA LYS A 569 37.04 30.47 21.05
C LYS A 569 37.00 29.10 20.35
N GLY A 570 37.16 28.02 21.11
CA GLY A 570 37.03 26.65 20.61
C GLY A 570 37.98 26.38 19.44
N MET A 571 37.45 25.92 18.30
CA MET A 571 38.23 25.64 17.10
C MET A 571 38.99 26.85 16.51
N TRP A 572 38.66 28.07 16.95
CA TRP A 572 39.34 29.30 16.55
C TRP A 572 40.53 29.68 17.45
N SER A 573 40.89 28.88 18.45
CA SER A 573 42.02 29.16 19.35
C SER A 573 43.39 28.76 18.78
N GLY A 574 43.41 27.87 17.79
CA GLY A 574 44.63 27.37 17.15
C GLY A 574 45.30 28.35 16.17
N LYS A 575 46.45 27.96 15.61
CA LYS A 575 47.12 28.72 14.55
C LYS A 575 46.29 28.67 13.27
N SER A 576 46.15 29.81 12.59
CA SER A 576 45.34 29.90 11.36
C SER A 576 45.80 28.97 10.22
N LYS A 577 47.06 28.50 10.23
CA LYS A 577 47.61 27.57 9.23
C LYS A 577 47.15 26.13 9.43
N ASP A 578 46.81 25.74 10.66
CA ASP A 578 46.42 24.38 11.04
C ASP A 578 44.89 24.21 11.01
N PHE A 579 44.16 25.28 10.70
CA PHE A 579 42.71 25.29 10.66
C PHE A 579 42.21 24.75 9.32
N GLU A 580 41.55 23.59 9.37
CA GLU A 580 40.79 23.03 8.25
C GLU A 580 39.30 23.14 8.58
N SER A 581 38.50 23.72 7.67
CA SER A 581 37.05 23.77 7.87
C SER A 581 36.44 22.38 7.71
N PRO A 582 35.33 22.06 8.42
CA PRO A 582 34.68 20.75 8.30
C PRO A 582 34.32 20.39 6.85
N ARG A 583 33.94 21.39 6.06
CA ARG A 583 33.65 21.24 4.62
C ARG A 583 34.89 20.93 3.78
N ALA A 584 36.01 21.64 4.02
CA ALA A 584 37.25 21.40 3.29
C ALA A 584 37.72 19.96 3.52
N TYR A 585 37.69 19.50 4.77
CA TYR A 585 37.98 18.12 5.13
C TYR A 585 37.04 17.11 4.43
N LYS A 586 35.73 17.33 4.45
CA LYS A 586 34.76 16.45 3.76
C LYS A 586 35.04 16.33 2.27
N THR A 587 35.40 17.45 1.62
CA THR A 587 35.71 17.51 0.19
C THR A 587 37.00 16.73 -0.11
N LYS A 588 38.05 16.95 0.70
CA LYS A 588 39.33 16.24 0.60
C LYS A 588 39.17 14.72 0.65
N TRP A 589 38.36 14.22 1.58
CA TRP A 589 38.16 12.78 1.76
C TRP A 589 37.04 12.18 0.90
N ALA A 590 36.21 13.00 0.24
CA ALA A 590 35.23 12.52 -0.73
C ALA A 590 35.89 12.03 -2.03
N GLY A 591 36.92 12.73 -2.51
CA GLY A 591 37.67 12.34 -3.71
C GLY A 591 38.41 11.00 -3.56
N VAL A 592 39.00 10.75 -2.39
CA VAL A 592 39.75 9.51 -2.09
C VAL A 592 38.87 8.24 -2.15
N ASN A 593 37.56 8.37 -1.91
CA ASN A 593 36.64 7.23 -2.02
C ASN A 593 36.27 6.89 -3.47
N GLN A 594 36.28 7.88 -4.38
CA GLN A 594 35.98 7.64 -5.80
C GLN A 594 37.15 6.92 -6.51
N GLU A 595 38.39 7.25 -6.15
CA GLU A 595 39.58 6.56 -6.70
C GLU A 595 39.67 5.08 -6.27
N LYS A 596 39.19 4.71 -5.08
CA LYS A 596 39.22 3.32 -4.59
C LYS A 596 38.08 2.42 -5.07
N THR A 597 37.05 2.99 -5.70
CA THR A 597 35.88 2.25 -6.21
C THR A 597 35.86 2.14 -7.73
N GLY A 598 36.87 2.70 -8.40
CA GLY A 598 37.06 2.72 -9.86
C GLY A 598 38.10 1.73 -10.40
N THR A 599 38.48 0.72 -9.64
CA THR A 599 39.27 -0.46 -10.04
C THR A 599 38.57 -1.70 -9.52
#